data_AF-A0A6B7LZX0-F1
#
_entry.id   AF-A0A6B7LZX0-F1
#
_cell.length_a   1.000
_cell.length_b   1.000
_cell.length_c   1.000
_cell.angle_alpha   90.00
_cell.angle_beta   90.00
_cell.angle_gamma   90.00
#
_symmetry.space_group_name_H-M   'P 1'
#
loop_
_entity.id
_entity.type
_entity.pdbx_description
1 polymer ?
#
loop_
_entity_poly.entity_id
_entity_poly.type
_entity_poly.pdbx_seq_one_letter_code
_entity_poly.pdbx_strand_id
1 'polypeptide(L)'
;MKRLLVIVVVSAIFAVGFCQDFTEEQKKRIIQNRQECVAETKVDPILIEKADLGEFPEDEKLKCFTKCFYQKAGFVNDKGEVQLDVVKAKIPTEADREQALKIVAKCQLKGKDPCETVYLIHKCYYTHTHPVATEEPAAKEKPNKTE
;
A
#
# COMPACT_ATOMS: atom_id res chain seq x y z
N MET A 1 8.53 29.11 37.85
CA MET A 1 7.25 28.39 37.65
C MET A 1 6.65 28.52 36.24
N LYS A 2 6.88 29.61 35.47
CA LYS A 2 6.35 29.76 34.10
C LYS A 2 7.01 28.87 33.02
N ARG A 3 8.23 28.36 33.25
CA ARG A 3 8.97 27.53 32.27
C ARG A 3 8.62 26.03 32.29
N LEU A 4 8.08 25.53 33.42
CA LEU A 4 7.62 24.14 33.55
C LEU A 4 6.33 23.89 32.76
N LEU A 5 5.41 24.86 32.73
CA LEU A 5 4.17 24.77 31.95
C LEU A 5 4.44 24.69 30.44
N VAL A 6 5.45 25.39 29.93
CA VAL A 6 5.81 25.36 28.50
C VAL A 6 6.35 23.98 28.10
N ILE A 7 7.16 23.35 28.96
CA ILE A 7 7.75 22.03 28.67
C ILE A 7 6.68 20.93 28.70
N VAL A 8 5.74 20.97 29.65
CA VAL A 8 4.65 19.99 29.76
C VAL A 8 3.67 20.08 28.58
N VAL A 9 3.40 21.29 28.08
CA VAL A 9 2.53 21.48 26.90
C VAL A 9 3.23 20.99 25.63
N VAL A 10 4.55 21.20 25.49
CA VAL A 10 5.31 20.70 24.34
C VAL A 10 5.40 19.16 24.34
N SER A 11 5.56 18.51 25.50
CA SER A 11 5.57 17.04 25.58
C SER A 11 4.22 16.39 25.25
N ALA A 12 3.10 17.06 25.56
CA ALA A 12 1.77 16.56 25.23
C ALA A 12 1.46 16.66 23.72
N ILE A 13 2.07 17.61 23.01
CA ILE A 13 1.91 17.77 21.55
C ILE A 13 2.71 16.71 20.78
N PHE A 14 3.83 16.22 21.33
CA PHE A 14 4.64 15.17 20.71
C PHE A 14 4.06 13.74 20.84
N ALA A 15 3.04 13.53 21.67
CA ALA A 15 2.40 12.22 21.86
C ALA A 15 1.34 11.91 20.79
N VAL A 16 1.00 12.86 19.91
CA VAL A 16 0.15 12.60 18.74
C VAL A 16 1.04 11.98 17.66
N GLY A 17 1.46 10.74 17.92
CA GLY A 17 2.12 9.91 16.93
C GLY A 17 1.26 9.84 15.67
N PHE A 18 1.91 9.96 14.52
CA PHE A 18 1.31 9.95 13.18
C PHE A 18 0.63 8.61 12.84
N CYS A 19 -0.47 8.27 13.53
CA CYS A 19 -1.44 7.35 12.98
C CYS A 19 -2.07 8.06 11.79
N GLN A 20 -1.78 7.58 10.57
CA GLN A 20 -2.53 7.96 9.38
C GLN A 20 -3.95 7.42 9.53
N ASP A 21 -4.77 8.09 10.32
CA ASP A 21 -6.14 7.69 10.55
C ASP A 21 -6.97 8.07 9.31
N PHE A 22 -7.47 7.05 8.62
CA PHE A 22 -8.51 7.24 7.60
C PHE A 22 -9.73 7.94 8.23
N THR A 23 -10.39 8.81 7.48
CA THR A 23 -11.69 9.38 7.89
C THR A 23 -12.73 8.27 8.01
N GLU A 24 -13.78 8.48 8.82
CA GLU A 24 -14.86 7.50 8.97
C GLU A 24 -15.52 7.13 7.63
N GLU A 25 -15.67 8.10 6.73
CA GLU A 25 -16.16 7.87 5.37
C GLU A 25 -15.19 7.01 4.53
N GLN A 26 -13.89 7.22 4.67
CA GLN A 26 -12.88 6.38 3.99
C GLN A 26 -12.90 4.95 4.54
N LYS A 27 -12.96 4.77 5.86
CA LYS A 27 -13.07 3.45 6.50
C LYS A 27 -14.32 2.71 6.02
N LYS A 28 -15.47 3.39 5.99
CA LYS A 28 -16.73 2.82 5.50
C LYS A 28 -16.61 2.35 4.05
N ARG A 29 -16.00 3.15 3.16
CA ARG A 29 -15.76 2.77 1.77
C ARG A 29 -14.81 1.59 1.63
N ILE A 30 -13.74 1.54 2.43
CA ILE A 30 -12.81 0.40 2.45
C ILE A 30 -13.54 -0.89 2.83
N ILE A 31 -14.34 -0.85 3.90
CA ILE A 31 -15.13 -2.01 4.38
C ILE A 31 -16.14 -2.44 3.32
N GLN A 32 -16.89 -1.50 2.75
CA GLN A 32 -17.89 -1.78 1.72
C GLN A 32 -17.25 -2.41 0.48
N ASN A 33 -16.18 -1.80 -0.06
CA ASN A 33 -15.47 -2.34 -1.22
C ASN A 33 -14.95 -3.75 -0.96
N ARG A 34 -14.40 -4.01 0.23
CA ARG A 34 -13.95 -5.34 0.64
C ARG A 34 -15.09 -6.35 0.64
N GLN A 35 -16.22 -6.03 1.27
CA GLN A 35 -17.39 -6.91 1.32
C GLN A 35 -17.94 -7.25 -0.07
N GLU A 36 -18.10 -6.23 -0.92
CA GLU A 36 -18.58 -6.41 -2.29
C GLU A 36 -17.62 -7.29 -3.10
N CYS A 37 -16.31 -7.07 -2.99
CA CYS A 37 -15.33 -7.86 -3.72
C CYS A 37 -15.22 -9.30 -3.22
N VAL A 38 -15.36 -9.57 -1.92
CA VAL A 38 -15.48 -10.94 -1.41
C VAL A 38 -16.71 -11.63 -2.01
N ALA A 39 -17.84 -10.93 -2.05
CA ALA A 39 -19.07 -11.47 -2.64
C ALA A 39 -18.96 -11.71 -4.14
N GLU A 40 -18.24 -10.86 -4.88
CA GLU A 40 -18.04 -10.97 -6.33
C GLU A 40 -17.09 -12.11 -6.69
N THR A 41 -15.92 -12.20 -6.04
CA THR A 41 -14.86 -13.14 -6.43
C THR A 41 -14.93 -14.48 -5.72
N LYS A 42 -15.70 -14.56 -4.63
CA LYS A 42 -15.79 -15.76 -3.76
C LYS A 42 -14.44 -16.20 -3.21
N VAL A 43 -13.52 -15.25 -3.01
CA VAL A 43 -12.22 -15.47 -2.38
C VAL A 43 -12.42 -15.91 -0.93
N ASP A 44 -11.54 -16.78 -0.44
CA ASP A 44 -11.48 -17.13 0.97
C ASP A 44 -10.94 -15.92 1.77
N PRO A 45 -11.68 -15.38 2.75
CA PRO A 45 -11.24 -14.25 3.58
C PRO A 45 -9.86 -14.45 4.22
N ILE A 46 -9.48 -15.68 4.56
CA ILE A 46 -8.17 -16.00 5.14
C ILE A 46 -7.03 -15.62 4.18
N LEU A 47 -7.22 -15.76 2.87
CA LEU A 47 -6.21 -15.37 1.88
C LEU A 47 -6.04 -13.85 1.80
N ILE A 48 -7.11 -13.09 2.06
CA ILE A 48 -7.02 -11.64 2.14
C ILE A 48 -6.29 -11.24 3.42
N GLU A 49 -6.62 -11.84 4.56
CA GLU A 49 -5.94 -11.59 5.84
C GLU A 49 -4.43 -11.84 5.74
N LYS A 50 -4.02 -12.92 5.06
CA LYS A 50 -2.61 -13.19 4.75
C LYS A 50 -1.98 -12.07 3.91
N ALA A 51 -2.66 -11.63 2.84
CA ALA A 51 -2.20 -10.53 2.00
C ALA A 51 -2.08 -9.20 2.75
N ASP A 52 -3.02 -8.91 3.65
CA ASP A 52 -2.99 -7.74 4.53
C ASP A 52 -1.77 -7.77 5.49
N LEU A 53 -1.26 -8.97 5.82
CA LEU A 53 -0.05 -9.19 6.62
C LEU A 53 1.24 -9.30 5.78
N GLY A 54 1.15 -9.18 4.46
CA GLY A 54 2.30 -9.25 3.55
C GLY A 54 2.64 -10.64 3.05
N GLU A 55 1.85 -11.65 3.39
CA GLU A 55 1.91 -12.96 2.75
C GLU A 55 1.04 -12.93 1.50
N PHE A 56 1.63 -13.15 0.32
CA PHE A 56 0.92 -13.09 -0.95
C PHE A 56 0.72 -14.50 -1.55
N PRO A 57 -0.31 -15.27 -1.14
CA PRO A 57 -0.67 -16.55 -1.75
C PRO A 57 -0.96 -16.40 -3.25
N GLU A 58 -0.50 -17.37 -4.03
CA GLU A 58 -0.81 -17.45 -5.47
C GLU A 58 -2.19 -18.12 -5.67
N ASP A 59 -3.26 -17.35 -5.47
CA ASP A 59 -4.64 -17.76 -5.67
C ASP A 59 -5.37 -16.85 -6.67
N GLU A 60 -6.07 -17.44 -7.65
CA GLU A 60 -6.72 -16.68 -8.73
C GLU A 60 -7.88 -15.80 -8.22
N LYS A 61 -8.60 -16.23 -7.18
CA LYS A 61 -9.68 -15.43 -6.60
C LYS A 61 -9.14 -14.28 -5.77
N LEU A 62 -8.01 -14.48 -5.08
CA LEU A 62 -7.28 -13.41 -4.40
C LEU A 62 -6.79 -12.37 -5.41
N LYS A 63 -6.19 -12.80 -6.52
CA LYS A 63 -5.76 -11.90 -7.60
C LYS A 63 -6.92 -11.04 -8.11
N CYS A 64 -8.06 -11.66 -8.40
CA CYS A 64 -9.23 -10.92 -8.85
C CYS A 64 -9.88 -10.08 -7.75
N PHE A 65 -9.80 -10.49 -6.48
CA PHE A 65 -10.23 -9.67 -5.34
C PHE A 65 -9.41 -8.38 -5.27
N THR A 66 -8.08 -8.47 -5.43
CA THR A 66 -7.19 -7.31 -5.44
C THR A 66 -7.58 -6.35 -6.57
N LYS A 67 -7.79 -6.86 -7.81
CA LYS A 67 -8.31 -6.03 -8.92
C LYS A 67 -9.62 -5.35 -8.56
N CYS A 68 -10.62 -6.11 -8.11
CA CYS A 68 -11.93 -5.59 -7.76
C CYS A 68 -11.83 -4.45 -6.72
N PHE A 69 -11.04 -4.65 -5.67
CA PHE A 69 -10.89 -3.67 -4.60
C PHE A 69 -10.28 -2.37 -5.12
N TYR A 70 -9.17 -2.45 -5.85
CA TYR A 70 -8.50 -1.27 -6.42
C TYR A 70 -9.37 -0.58 -7.47
N GLN A 71 -10.17 -1.33 -8.22
CA GLN A 71 -11.09 -0.79 -9.22
C GLN A 71 -12.22 0.01 -8.55
N LYS A 72 -12.88 -0.56 -7.54
CA LYS A 72 -13.91 0.16 -6.76
C LYS A 72 -13.36 1.38 -6.02
N ALA A 73 -12.09 1.33 -5.62
CA ALA A 73 -11.40 2.47 -5.05
C ALA A 73 -10.99 3.54 -6.10
N GLY A 74 -11.11 3.23 -7.39
CA GLY A 74 -10.83 4.13 -8.52
C GLY A 74 -9.35 4.19 -8.94
N PHE A 75 -8.51 3.31 -8.43
CA PHE A 75 -7.07 3.33 -8.70
C PHE A 75 -6.66 2.58 -9.96
N VAL A 76 -7.50 1.65 -10.43
CA VAL A 76 -7.29 0.89 -11.67
C VAL A 76 -8.56 0.84 -12.49
N ASN A 77 -8.44 0.69 -13.81
CA ASN A 77 -9.58 0.45 -14.70
C ASN A 77 -9.85 -1.06 -14.90
N ASP A 78 -10.84 -1.40 -15.73
CA ASP A 78 -11.20 -2.79 -16.05
C ASP A 78 -10.05 -3.63 -16.63
N LYS A 79 -9.10 -2.97 -17.31
CA LYS A 79 -7.93 -3.60 -17.91
C LYS A 79 -6.78 -3.80 -16.92
N GLY A 80 -6.95 -3.37 -15.65
CA GLY A 80 -5.91 -3.43 -14.63
C GLY A 80 -4.87 -2.31 -14.76
N GLU A 81 -5.14 -1.27 -15.55
CA GLU A 81 -4.21 -0.15 -15.75
C GLU A 81 -4.38 0.88 -14.63
N VAL A 82 -3.27 1.28 -14.01
CA VAL A 82 -3.24 2.27 -12.92
C VAL A 82 -3.65 3.65 -13.41
N GLN A 83 -4.61 4.25 -12.72
CA GLN A 83 -5.10 5.61 -12.94
C GLN A 83 -4.17 6.61 -12.23
N LEU A 84 -3.04 6.95 -12.87
CA LEU A 84 -1.97 7.76 -12.25
C LEU A 84 -2.45 9.09 -11.69
N ASP A 85 -3.40 9.75 -12.35
CA ASP A 85 -3.94 11.04 -11.88
C ASP A 85 -4.73 10.87 -10.57
N VAL A 86 -5.46 9.76 -10.43
CA VAL A 86 -6.18 9.42 -9.20
C VAL A 86 -5.21 9.08 -8.08
N VAL A 87 -4.15 8.31 -8.38
CA VAL A 87 -3.08 8.01 -7.41
C VAL A 87 -2.44 9.31 -6.92
N LYS A 88 -1.99 10.18 -7.83
CA LYS A 88 -1.41 11.49 -7.49
C LYS A 88 -2.34 12.35 -6.64
N ALA A 89 -3.63 12.35 -6.93
CA ALA A 89 -4.61 13.14 -6.18
C ALA A 89 -4.88 12.58 -4.77
N LYS A 90 -4.66 11.27 -4.55
CA LYS A 90 -4.95 10.58 -3.29
C LYS A 90 -3.74 10.32 -2.39
N ILE A 91 -2.52 10.61 -2.84
CA ILE A 91 -1.34 10.62 -1.96
C ILE A 91 -1.56 11.67 -0.86
N PRO A 92 -1.53 11.29 0.43
CA PRO A 92 -1.67 12.23 1.54
C PRO A 92 -0.66 13.37 1.48
N THR A 93 -1.05 14.56 1.95
CA THR A 93 -0.19 15.75 1.98
C THR A 93 1.01 15.59 2.90
N GLU A 94 0.89 14.72 3.89
CA GLU A 94 1.89 14.42 4.91
C GLU A 94 2.86 13.33 4.45
N ALA A 95 2.55 12.61 3.36
CA ALA A 95 3.40 11.56 2.82
C ALA A 95 4.54 12.15 1.97
N ASP A 96 5.65 11.42 1.89
CA ASP A 96 6.71 11.71 0.91
C ASP A 96 6.19 11.41 -0.50
N ARG A 97 5.63 12.43 -1.14
CA ARG A 97 5.02 12.34 -2.47
C ARG A 97 6.03 11.94 -3.54
N GLU A 98 7.28 12.39 -3.44
CA GLU A 98 8.31 12.03 -4.40
C GLU A 98 8.63 10.54 -4.31
N GLN A 99 8.82 10.05 -3.08
CA GLN A 99 9.06 8.62 -2.84
C GLN A 99 7.86 7.76 -3.25
N ALA A 100 6.64 8.17 -2.94
CA ALA A 100 5.43 7.47 -3.36
C ALA A 100 5.37 7.35 -4.90
N LEU A 101 5.65 8.43 -5.64
CA LEU A 101 5.66 8.41 -7.10
C LEU A 101 6.82 7.59 -7.68
N LYS A 102 7.98 7.56 -7.02
CA LYS A 102 9.08 6.65 -7.38
C LYS A 102 8.65 5.18 -7.27
N ILE A 103 7.91 4.81 -6.22
CA ILE A 103 7.39 3.45 -6.05
C ILE A 103 6.36 3.12 -7.15
N VAL A 104 5.43 4.05 -7.44
CA VAL A 104 4.48 3.92 -8.56
C VAL A 104 5.19 3.67 -9.88
N ALA A 105 6.26 4.41 -10.16
CA ALA A 105 7.04 4.24 -11.38
C ALA A 105 7.79 2.88 -11.43
N LYS A 106 8.27 2.37 -10.28
CA LYS A 106 8.96 1.08 -10.18
C LYS A 106 8.03 -0.12 -10.36
N CYS A 107 6.79 -0.04 -9.89
CA CYS A 107 5.85 -1.16 -9.89
C CYS A 107 4.92 -1.18 -11.11
N GLN A 108 5.44 -0.96 -12.32
CA GLN A 108 4.67 -1.07 -13.57
C GLN A 108 4.68 -2.52 -14.11
N LEU A 109 4.20 -3.45 -13.28
CA LEU A 109 4.20 -4.88 -13.59
C LEU A 109 3.03 -5.27 -14.49
N LYS A 110 3.19 -6.33 -15.28
CA LYS A 110 2.13 -6.94 -16.11
C LYS A 110 2.07 -8.44 -15.85
N GLY A 111 0.87 -8.93 -15.53
CA GLY A 111 0.57 -10.35 -15.42
C GLY A 111 -0.05 -10.91 -16.71
N LYS A 112 -0.50 -12.16 -16.65
CA LYS A 112 -1.19 -12.84 -17.76
C LYS A 112 -2.57 -12.23 -18.07
N ASP A 113 -3.19 -11.60 -17.09
CA ASP A 113 -4.51 -10.99 -17.15
C ASP A 113 -4.61 -9.76 -16.23
N PRO A 114 -5.72 -9.00 -16.26
CA PRO A 114 -5.91 -7.85 -15.38
C PRO A 114 -5.90 -8.17 -13.88
N CYS A 115 -6.36 -9.36 -13.46
CA CYS A 115 -6.37 -9.76 -12.05
C CYS A 115 -4.93 -9.93 -11.55
N GLU A 116 -4.13 -10.71 -12.27
CA GLU A 116 -2.72 -10.94 -11.95
C GLU A 116 -1.89 -9.66 -12.06
N THR A 117 -2.18 -8.79 -13.03
CA THR A 117 -1.51 -7.50 -13.17
C THR A 117 -1.66 -6.65 -11.91
N VAL A 118 -2.89 -6.44 -11.43
CA VAL A 118 -3.13 -5.58 -10.26
C VAL A 118 -2.61 -6.21 -8.98
N TYR A 119 -2.70 -7.53 -8.84
CA TYR A 119 -2.06 -8.27 -7.76
C TYR A 119 -0.54 -8.08 -7.75
N LEU A 120 0.08 -8.22 -8.93
CA LEU A 120 1.45 -7.84 -9.29
C LEU A 120 1.90 -6.56 -8.60
N ILE A 121 1.21 -5.51 -9.01
CA ILE A 121 1.45 -4.13 -8.63
C ILE A 121 1.27 -3.95 -7.13
N HIS A 122 0.20 -4.50 -6.54
CA HIS A 122 -0.07 -4.42 -5.10
C HIS A 122 1.03 -5.05 -4.26
N LYS A 123 1.48 -6.25 -4.61
CA LYS A 123 2.60 -6.94 -3.96
C LYS A 123 3.87 -6.10 -4.01
N CYS A 124 4.20 -5.53 -5.17
CA CYS A 124 5.35 -4.64 -5.33
C CYS A 124 5.24 -3.37 -4.46
N TYR A 125 4.05 -2.75 -4.39
CA TYR A 125 3.80 -1.62 -3.49
C TYR A 125 4.02 -1.99 -2.03
N TYR A 126 3.50 -3.14 -1.60
CA TYR A 126 3.68 -3.62 -0.23
C TYR A 126 5.16 -3.76 0.10
N THR A 127 5.96 -4.43 -0.74
CA THR A 127 7.40 -4.62 -0.52
C THR A 127 8.16 -3.30 -0.37
N HIS A 128 7.78 -2.25 -1.09
CA HIS A 128 8.45 -0.95 -1.03
C HIS A 128 7.94 -0.01 0.07
N THR A 129 6.72 -0.22 0.58
CA THR A 129 6.10 0.62 1.62
C THR A 129 6.15 0.00 3.01
N HIS A 130 6.27 -1.32 3.09
CA HIS A 130 6.36 -2.12 4.30
C HIS A 130 7.57 -3.05 4.16
N PRO A 131 8.80 -2.52 4.25
CA PRO A 131 9.99 -3.37 4.23
C PRO A 131 9.90 -4.36 5.41
N VAL A 132 9.51 -5.60 5.11
CA VAL A 132 9.59 -6.69 6.07
C VAL A 132 11.06 -6.89 6.39
N ALA A 133 11.39 -6.83 7.68
CA ALA A 133 12.70 -7.23 8.19
C ALA A 133 12.87 -8.75 8.10
N THR A 134 12.79 -9.32 6.90
CA THR A 134 13.15 -10.72 6.64
C THR A 134 14.07 -10.75 5.42
N GLU A 135 15.32 -11.05 5.75
CA GLU A 135 16.48 -11.30 4.93
C GLU A 135 16.20 -11.84 3.51
N GLU A 136 16.56 -11.05 2.50
CA GLU A 136 17.25 -11.55 1.31
C GLU A 136 18.38 -10.56 0.99
N PRO A 137 19.62 -11.05 0.73
CA PRO A 137 20.82 -10.25 0.96
C PRO A 137 20.91 -9.11 -0.03
N ALA A 138 21.01 -7.90 0.51
CA ALA A 138 21.77 -6.85 -0.13
C ALA A 138 23.13 -7.45 -0.51
N ALA A 139 23.34 -7.65 -1.81
CA ALA A 139 24.62 -8.01 -2.39
C ALA A 139 25.67 -6.96 -1.96
N LYS A 140 26.36 -7.23 -0.86
CA LYS A 140 27.76 -6.86 -0.64
C LYS A 140 28.57 -7.86 -1.48
N GLU A 141 29.60 -7.54 -2.25
CA GLU A 141 30.49 -6.39 -2.28
C GLU A 141 31.36 -6.48 -3.57
N LYS A 142 31.60 -5.33 -4.24
CA LYS A 142 32.89 -4.84 -4.83
C LYS A 142 33.63 -5.68 -5.92
N PRO A 143 34.58 -5.11 -6.74
CA PRO A 143 35.58 -4.12 -6.34
C PRO A 143 36.08 -3.05 -7.36
N ASN A 144 36.57 -1.94 -6.78
CA ASN A 144 37.85 -1.26 -7.08
C ASN A 144 38.06 -0.45 -8.38
N LYS A 145 38.38 0.84 -8.25
CA LYS A 145 39.71 1.47 -8.52
C LYS A 145 39.60 3.00 -8.39
N THR A 146 40.36 3.62 -7.49
CA THR A 146 41.72 4.16 -7.69
C THR A 146 41.70 5.37 -8.64
N GLU A 147 41.75 6.58 -8.07
CA GLU A 147 42.86 7.55 -8.17
C GLU A 147 42.63 8.70 -7.18
#